data_AF-A0A6N8H5Z3-F1
#
_entry.id   AF-A0A6N8H5Z3-F1
#
_cell.length_a   1.000
_cell.length_b   1.000
_cell.length_c   1.000
_cell.angle_alpha   90.00
_cell.angle_beta   90.00
_cell.angle_gamma   90.00
#
_symmetry.space_group_name_H-M   'P 1'
#
loop_
_entity.id
_entity.type
_entity.pdbx_description
1 polymer ?
#
loop_
_entity_poly.entity_id
_entity_poly.type
_entity_poly.pdbx_seq_one_letter_code
_entity_poly.pdbx_strand_id
1 'polypeptide(L)'
;MQDDLLDQLTNYLNINPGCGLVVIDTLQRVRRTTGKAINAYQADYKDVGVLQKFASEREICIVLVHHLRKMKDETDPFAQISGTNGIFGAADSAFVMTRDRRVDDTTKLSVTGRDLEEFALALRLDKTNAAGKTWATPRPAPASRPANNTKTAPWCRPSASW
;
A
#
# COMPACT_ATOMS: atom_id res chain seq x y z
N MET A 1 -17.06 14.72 0.76
CA MET A 1 -17.03 14.04 -0.55
C MET A 1 -17.95 14.73 -1.54
N GLN A 2 -17.57 14.92 -2.81
CA GLN A 2 -18.57 15.34 -3.82
C GLN A 2 -19.68 14.29 -3.86
N ASP A 3 -20.94 14.69 -3.66
CA ASP A 3 -22.06 13.76 -3.52
C ASP A 3 -22.25 12.90 -4.78
N ASP A 4 -21.88 13.45 -5.94
CA ASP A 4 -21.88 12.81 -7.25
C ASP A 4 -20.98 11.55 -7.35
N LEU A 5 -19.89 11.45 -6.58
CA LEU A 5 -18.98 10.30 -6.70
C LEU A 5 -19.63 8.98 -6.25
N LEU A 6 -20.33 8.99 -5.12
CA LEU A 6 -20.92 7.76 -4.58
C LEU A 6 -22.08 7.26 -5.46
N ASP A 7 -22.82 8.18 -6.05
CA ASP A 7 -23.90 7.87 -6.99
C ASP A 7 -23.34 7.23 -8.27
N GLN A 8 -22.25 7.79 -8.80
CA GLN A 8 -21.54 7.20 -9.95
C GLN A 8 -21.01 5.81 -9.64
N LEU A 9 -20.36 5.62 -8.49
CA LEU A 9 -19.86 4.31 -8.07
C LEU A 9 -21.01 3.32 -7.88
N THR A 10 -22.10 3.75 -7.25
CA THR A 10 -23.29 2.90 -7.06
C THR A 10 -23.86 2.44 -8.38
N ASN A 11 -24.07 3.35 -9.32
CA ASN A 11 -24.60 3.02 -10.64
C ASN A 11 -23.68 2.06 -11.40
N TYR A 12 -22.37 2.32 -11.36
CA TYR A 12 -21.39 1.46 -12.02
C TYR A 12 -21.38 0.04 -11.42
N LEU A 13 -21.37 -0.09 -10.10
CA LEU A 13 -21.34 -1.38 -9.41
C LEU A 13 -22.64 -2.17 -9.59
N ASN A 14 -23.79 -1.48 -9.68
CA ASN A 14 -25.06 -2.13 -9.99
C ASN A 14 -25.07 -2.76 -11.40
N ILE A 15 -24.41 -2.10 -12.37
CA ILE A 15 -24.27 -2.62 -13.74
C ILE A 15 -23.18 -3.72 -13.80
N ASN A 16 -22.20 -3.67 -12.91
CA ASN A 16 -21.02 -4.54 -12.89
C ASN A 16 -20.88 -5.27 -11.54
N PRO A 17 -21.75 -6.24 -11.21
CA PRO A 17 -21.76 -6.89 -9.90
C PRO A 17 -20.48 -7.70 -9.59
N GLY A 18 -19.67 -8.04 -10.61
CA GLY A 18 -18.37 -8.70 -10.42
C GLY A 18 -17.22 -7.76 -10.04
N CYS A 19 -17.45 -6.45 -9.95
CA CYS A 19 -16.42 -5.47 -9.65
C CYS A 19 -16.12 -5.45 -8.13
N GLY A 20 -15.07 -6.15 -7.71
CA GLY A 20 -14.64 -6.19 -6.30
C GLY A 20 -13.58 -5.18 -5.89
N LEU A 21 -13.01 -4.41 -6.84
CA LEU A 21 -11.93 -3.46 -6.58
C LEU A 21 -12.16 -2.14 -7.31
N VAL A 22 -12.11 -1.04 -6.56
CA VAL A 22 -12.16 0.33 -7.07
C VAL A 22 -10.89 1.05 -6.67
N VAL A 23 -10.23 1.70 -7.64
CA VAL A 23 -9.03 2.53 -7.38
C VAL A 23 -9.38 3.99 -7.64
N ILE A 24 -9.12 4.85 -6.65
CA ILE A 24 -9.34 6.29 -6.76
C ILE A 24 -7.99 7.00 -6.71
N ASP A 25 -7.55 7.50 -7.86
CA ASP A 25 -6.28 8.21 -8.03
C ASP A 25 -6.51 9.67 -8.46
N THR A 26 -6.41 10.68 -7.59
CA THR A 26 -6.03 10.70 -6.16
C THR A 26 -7.20 11.13 -5.27
N LEU A 27 -7.10 10.88 -3.94
CA LEU A 27 -8.02 11.41 -2.93
C LEU A 27 -8.20 12.94 -3.03
N GLN A 28 -7.15 13.67 -3.44
CA GLN A 28 -7.22 15.12 -3.59
C GLN A 28 -8.27 15.59 -4.59
N ARG A 29 -8.63 14.74 -5.56
CA ARG A 29 -9.58 15.08 -6.61
C ARG A 29 -11.03 14.96 -6.18
N VAL A 30 -11.31 14.11 -5.20
CA VAL A 30 -12.66 13.73 -4.77
C VAL A 30 -13.06 14.29 -3.40
N ARG A 31 -12.09 14.76 -2.62
CA ARG A 31 -12.36 15.43 -1.34
C ARG A 31 -13.14 16.73 -1.54
N ARG A 32 -13.97 17.09 -0.56
CA ARG A 32 -14.65 18.40 -0.60
C ARG A 32 -13.61 19.50 -0.42
N THR A 33 -13.80 20.61 -1.14
CA THR A 33 -13.06 21.84 -0.84
C THR A 33 -13.70 22.47 0.37
N THR A 34 -13.08 22.36 1.53
CA THR A 34 -13.63 22.90 2.76
C THR A 34 -13.24 24.37 2.91
N GLY A 35 -14.23 25.26 3.11
CA GLY A 35 -13.97 26.63 3.54
C GLY A 35 -13.29 26.67 4.92
N LYS A 36 -12.62 27.80 5.24
CA LYS A 36 -11.74 28.03 6.42
C LYS A 36 -12.30 27.71 7.83
N ALA A 37 -13.50 27.15 7.97
CA ALA A 37 -14.20 27.00 9.25
C ALA A 37 -14.29 25.56 9.80
N ILE A 38 -13.90 24.52 9.05
CA ILE A 38 -13.93 23.13 9.55
C ILE A 38 -12.53 22.70 10.00
N ASN A 39 -12.46 22.03 11.15
CA ASN A 39 -11.25 21.35 11.60
C ASN A 39 -10.80 20.34 10.54
N ALA A 40 -9.63 20.59 9.93
CA ALA A 40 -9.10 19.79 8.83
C ALA A 40 -9.04 18.28 9.16
N TYR A 41 -8.77 17.93 10.43
CA TYR A 41 -8.77 16.55 10.89
C TYR A 41 -10.14 15.88 10.73
N GLN A 42 -11.19 16.53 11.22
CA GLN A 42 -12.54 16.01 11.15
C GLN A 42 -13.04 15.93 9.71
N ALA A 43 -12.63 16.87 8.85
CA ALA A 43 -12.96 16.86 7.44
C ALA A 43 -12.33 15.66 6.72
N ASP A 44 -11.03 15.44 6.90
CA ASP A 44 -10.30 14.31 6.32
C ASP A 44 -10.87 12.97 6.81
N TYR A 45 -11.09 12.83 8.13
CA TYR A 45 -11.65 11.61 8.72
C TYR A 45 -13.05 11.30 8.18
N LYS A 46 -13.90 12.33 8.04
CA LYS A 46 -15.24 12.16 7.48
C LYS A 46 -15.21 11.77 6.00
N ASP A 47 -14.35 12.42 5.21
CA ASP A 47 -14.26 12.14 3.77
C ASP A 47 -13.80 10.69 3.52
N VAL A 48 -12.77 10.22 4.23
CA VAL A 48 -12.32 8.81 4.11
C VAL A 48 -13.32 7.85 4.72
N GLY A 49 -13.90 8.18 5.88
CA GLY A 49 -14.88 7.32 6.56
C GLY A 49 -16.14 7.06 5.72
N VAL A 50 -16.56 8.02 4.89
CA VAL A 50 -17.67 7.82 3.94
C VAL A 50 -17.32 6.75 2.90
N LEU A 51 -16.10 6.75 2.35
CA LEU A 51 -15.65 5.72 1.40
C LEU A 51 -15.46 4.37 2.06
N GLN A 52 -14.89 4.35 3.27
CA GLN A 52 -14.70 3.13 4.05
C GLN A 52 -16.06 2.45 4.34
N LYS A 53 -17.05 3.24 4.76
CA LYS A 53 -18.41 2.75 4.98
C LYS A 53 -19.04 2.21 3.70
N PHE A 54 -18.92 2.95 2.59
CA PHE A 54 -19.44 2.52 1.29
C PHE A 54 -18.79 1.20 0.82
N ALA A 55 -17.47 1.08 0.98
CA ALA A 55 -16.73 -0.14 0.66
C ALA A 55 -17.23 -1.34 1.50
N SER A 56 -17.43 -1.11 2.80
CA SER A 56 -17.94 -2.12 3.74
C SER A 56 -19.36 -2.58 3.40
N GLU A 57 -20.27 -1.64 3.10
CA GLU A 57 -21.66 -1.96 2.75
C GLU A 57 -21.81 -2.69 1.42
N ARG A 58 -20.86 -2.49 0.50
CA ARG A 58 -20.83 -3.13 -0.82
C ARG A 58 -19.95 -4.36 -0.90
N GLU A 59 -19.25 -4.71 0.19
CA GLU A 59 -18.28 -5.80 0.25
C GLU A 59 -17.20 -5.72 -0.85
N ILE A 60 -16.70 -4.51 -1.13
CA ILE A 60 -15.65 -4.24 -2.13
C ILE A 60 -14.39 -3.66 -1.48
N CYS A 61 -13.27 -3.75 -2.19
CA CYS A 61 -12.04 -3.07 -1.83
C CYS A 61 -11.96 -1.71 -2.52
N ILE A 62 -11.70 -0.64 -1.76
CA ILE A 62 -11.36 0.68 -2.32
C ILE A 62 -9.91 1.02 -1.99
N VAL A 63 -9.10 1.22 -3.01
CA VAL A 63 -7.73 1.72 -2.88
C VAL A 63 -7.72 3.22 -3.17
N LEU A 64 -7.37 3.99 -2.15
CA LEU A 64 -7.22 5.45 -2.25
C LEU A 64 -5.75 5.80 -2.47
N VAL A 65 -5.42 6.39 -3.62
CA VAL A 65 -4.08 6.93 -3.86
C VAL A 65 -4.00 8.33 -3.27
N HIS A 66 -3.00 8.57 -2.44
CA HIS A 66 -2.81 9.85 -1.80
C HIS A 66 -1.33 10.23 -1.70
N HIS A 67 -1.08 11.54 -1.74
CA HIS A 67 0.29 12.06 -1.74
C HIS A 67 0.89 12.04 -0.34
N LEU A 68 2.21 11.87 -0.29
CA LEU A 68 3.01 12.15 0.91
C LEU A 68 3.44 13.62 0.92
N ARG A 69 3.65 14.18 2.12
CA ARG A 69 4.25 15.50 2.30
C ARG A 69 5.73 15.48 1.93
N LYS A 70 6.30 16.65 1.62
CA LYS A 70 7.73 16.76 1.23
C LYS A 70 8.70 16.47 2.38
N MET A 71 8.28 16.73 3.61
CA MET A 71 9.08 16.47 4.81
C MET A 71 9.08 14.98 5.10
N LYS A 72 10.23 14.35 4.94
CA LYS A 72 10.43 12.95 5.27
C LYS A 72 10.49 12.77 6.79
N ASP A 73 9.96 11.66 7.25
CA ASP A 73 10.09 11.19 8.62
C ASP A 73 10.76 9.82 8.57
N GLU A 74 11.97 9.72 9.11
CA GLU A 74 12.75 8.49 9.06
C GLU A 74 12.24 7.43 10.04
N THR A 75 11.45 7.85 11.03
CA THR A 75 10.97 7.00 12.12
C THR A 75 9.58 6.44 11.86
N ASP A 76 8.68 7.25 11.31
CA ASP A 76 7.30 6.86 11.00
C ASP A 76 6.93 7.22 9.55
N PRO A 77 6.88 6.26 8.62
CA PRO A 77 6.49 6.52 7.24
C PRO A 77 5.03 6.99 7.13
N PHE A 78 4.14 6.63 8.06
CA PHE A 78 2.72 6.99 8.03
C PHE A 78 2.48 8.46 8.43
N ALA A 79 3.35 9.02 9.28
CA ALA A 79 3.38 10.46 9.55
C ALA A 79 3.68 11.32 8.30
N GLN A 80 4.17 10.71 7.21
CA GLN A 80 4.42 11.40 5.94
C GLN A 80 3.16 11.54 5.06
N ILE A 81 2.04 10.91 5.40
CA ILE A 81 0.79 11.08 4.64
C ILE A 81 0.38 12.56 4.64
N SER A 82 0.13 13.13 3.46
CA SER A 82 -0.21 14.56 3.37
C SER A 82 -1.62 14.83 3.93
N GLY A 83 -1.85 15.99 4.52
CA GLY A 83 -3.11 16.28 5.22
C GLY A 83 -3.00 15.94 6.70
N THR A 84 -4.08 15.45 7.29
CA THR A 84 -4.12 15.11 8.72
C THR A 84 -4.08 13.61 8.96
N ASN A 85 -3.78 13.21 10.20
CA ASN A 85 -3.88 11.82 10.65
C ASN A 85 -5.31 11.27 10.58
N GLY A 86 -6.33 12.10 10.29
CA GLY A 86 -7.70 11.66 10.08
C GLY A 86 -7.85 10.74 8.86
N ILE A 87 -7.01 10.93 7.84
CA ILE A 87 -6.98 10.06 6.66
C ILE A 87 -6.53 8.66 7.05
N PHE A 88 -5.41 8.57 7.76
CA PHE A 88 -4.84 7.31 8.21
C PHE A 88 -5.75 6.62 9.24
N GLY A 89 -6.29 7.38 10.20
CA GLY A 89 -7.16 6.84 11.25
C GLY A 89 -8.51 6.34 10.77
N ALA A 90 -8.99 6.78 9.59
CA ALA A 90 -10.23 6.30 8.99
C ALA A 90 -10.04 5.10 8.06
N ALA A 91 -8.82 4.82 7.61
CA ALA A 91 -8.53 3.70 6.71
C ALA A 91 -8.39 2.38 7.50
N ASP A 92 -8.78 1.26 6.88
CA ASP A 92 -8.58 -0.06 7.48
C ASP A 92 -7.11 -0.52 7.40
N SER A 93 -6.38 -0.07 6.37
CA SER A 93 -4.96 -0.34 6.18
C SER A 93 -4.28 0.81 5.41
N ALA A 94 -2.99 1.00 5.63
CA ALA A 94 -2.18 1.99 4.94
C ALA A 94 -0.90 1.36 4.36
N PHE A 95 -0.58 1.82 3.16
CA PHE A 95 0.56 1.37 2.36
C PHE A 95 1.36 2.62 1.98
N VAL A 96 2.58 2.73 2.49
CA VAL A 96 3.45 3.89 2.24
C VAL A 96 4.69 3.45 1.49
N MET A 97 4.88 4.01 0.30
CA MET A 97 6.08 3.81 -0.51
C MET A 97 7.07 4.96 -0.30
N THR A 98 8.23 4.66 0.29
CA THR A 98 9.33 5.62 0.48
C THR A 98 10.59 5.19 -0.27
N ARG A 99 11.41 6.18 -0.62
CA ARG A 99 12.78 5.98 -1.12
C ARG A 99 13.73 6.86 -0.34
N ASP A 100 14.91 6.36 0.00
CA ASP A 100 15.94 7.13 0.71
C ASP A 100 16.38 8.30 -0.17
N ARG A 101 16.67 8.02 -1.45
CA ARG A 101 16.91 9.03 -2.49
C ARG A 101 15.97 8.81 -3.67
N ARG A 102 15.62 9.89 -4.37
CA ARG A 102 14.76 9.82 -5.58
C ARG A 102 15.35 8.94 -6.68
N VAL A 103 16.67 8.80 -6.70
CA VAL A 103 17.41 8.03 -7.70
C VAL A 103 17.54 6.55 -7.34
N ASP A 104 17.12 6.14 -6.14
CA ASP A 104 17.30 4.76 -5.71
C ASP A 104 16.35 3.82 -6.45
N ASP A 105 16.91 2.71 -6.93
CA ASP A 105 16.15 1.66 -7.60
C ASP A 105 15.34 0.80 -6.62
N THR A 106 15.58 0.94 -5.31
CA THR A 106 14.85 0.24 -4.25
C THR A 106 13.86 1.19 -3.57
N THR A 107 12.62 0.74 -3.42
CA THR A 107 11.52 1.44 -2.75
C THR A 107 11.07 0.60 -1.58
N LYS A 108 10.97 1.19 -0.39
CA LYS A 108 10.41 0.53 0.80
C LYS A 108 8.89 0.72 0.78
N LEU A 109 8.14 -0.37 0.82
CA LEU A 109 6.71 -0.39 1.04
C LEU A 109 6.45 -0.77 2.50
N SER A 110 6.10 0.21 3.33
CA SER A 110 5.65 -0.01 4.70
C SER A 110 4.14 -0.22 4.73
N VAL A 111 3.68 -1.23 5.46
CA VAL A 111 2.28 -1.63 5.56
C VAL A 111 1.88 -1.75 7.01
N THR A 112 0.72 -1.19 7.36
CA THR A 112 0.08 -1.35 8.67
C THR A 112 -1.44 -1.32 8.50
N GLY A 113 -2.17 -1.83 9.48
CA GLY A 113 -3.63 -1.79 9.45
C GLY A 113 -4.24 -2.22 10.77
N ARG A 114 -5.58 -2.16 10.84
CA ARG A 114 -6.33 -2.54 12.05
C ARG A 114 -6.14 -4.03 12.38
N ASP A 115 -6.15 -4.87 11.35
CA ASP A 115 -6.09 -6.33 11.46
C ASP A 115 -4.78 -6.91 10.87
N LEU A 116 -3.76 -6.06 10.69
CA LEU A 116 -2.47 -6.43 10.09
C LEU A 116 -1.33 -6.01 11.02
N GLU A 117 -0.42 -6.92 11.30
CA GLU A 117 0.86 -6.56 11.92
C GLU A 117 1.67 -5.66 10.97
N GLU A 118 2.42 -4.71 11.53
CA GLU A 118 3.25 -3.83 10.73
C GLU A 118 4.41 -4.61 10.10
N PHE A 119 4.57 -4.48 8.78
CA PHE A 119 5.70 -5.06 8.06
C PHE A 119 6.16 -4.14 6.93
N ALA A 120 7.37 -4.41 6.42
CA ALA A 120 7.92 -3.68 5.29
C ALA A 120 8.48 -4.62 4.21
N LEU A 121 8.26 -4.26 2.95
CA LEU A 121 8.81 -4.93 1.79
C LEU A 121 9.78 -4.00 1.06
N ALA A 122 10.97 -4.50 0.72
CA ALA A 122 11.81 -3.85 -0.26
C ALA A 122 11.29 -4.21 -1.65
N LEU A 123 11.04 -3.22 -2.50
CA LEU A 123 10.57 -3.37 -3.87
C LEU A 123 11.57 -2.77 -4.84
N ARG A 124 11.82 -3.46 -5.96
CA ARG A 124 12.57 -2.92 -7.09
C ARG A 124 11.70 -2.89 -8.32
N LEU A 125 11.85 -1.82 -9.10
CA LEU A 125 11.16 -1.70 -10.37
C LEU A 125 11.97 -2.45 -11.43
N ASP A 126 11.44 -3.58 -11.88
CA ASP A 126 11.99 -4.29 -13.01
C ASP A 126 11.67 -3.52 -14.29
N LYS A 127 12.70 -2.94 -14.89
CA LYS A 127 12.62 -2.16 -16.13
C LYS A 127 12.84 -3.03 -17.38
N THR A 128 13.16 -4.32 -17.21
CA THR A 128 13.55 -5.24 -18.29
C THR A 128 12.38 -6.08 -18.82
N ASN A 129 11.26 -6.08 -18.10
CA ASN A 129 10.10 -6.87 -18.48
C ASN A 129 9.37 -6.27 -19.70
N ALA A 130 9.18 -7.08 -20.74
CA ALA A 130 8.59 -6.67 -22.02
C ALA A 130 7.09 -6.33 -21.92
N ALA A 131 6.40 -6.77 -20.86
CA ALA A 131 4.99 -6.47 -20.60
C ALA A 131 4.77 -5.15 -19.82
N GLY A 132 5.84 -4.44 -19.44
CA GLY A 132 5.77 -3.21 -18.65
C GLY A 132 6.60 -3.27 -17.37
N LYS A 133 6.72 -2.15 -16.67
CA LYS A 133 7.54 -2.03 -15.45
C LYS A 133 6.82 -2.69 -14.27
N THR A 134 7.37 -3.76 -13.71
CA THR A 134 6.78 -4.51 -12.57
C THR A 134 7.55 -4.30 -11.29
N TRP A 135 6.86 -4.24 -10.14
CA TRP A 135 7.50 -4.24 -8.83
C TRP A 135 7.75 -5.68 -8.36
N ALA A 136 8.98 -5.96 -7.93
CA ALA A 136 9.34 -7.25 -7.37
C ALA A 136 10.14 -7.07 -6.08
N THR A 137 9.99 -8.00 -5.13
CA THR A 137 10.91 -8.06 -4.00
C THR A 137 12.31 -8.46 -4.50
N PRO A 138 13.40 -7.84 -4.01
CA PRO A 138 14.74 -8.28 -4.33
C PRO A 138 14.87 -9.76 -3.99
N ARG A 139 15.25 -10.57 -4.99
CA ARG A 139 15.60 -11.97 -4.72
C ARG A 139 16.78 -11.95 -3.73
N PRO A 140 16.77 -12.75 -2.65
CA PRO A 140 17.94 -12.88 -1.81
C PRO A 140 19.11 -13.29 -2.71
N ALA A 141 20.27 -12.64 -2.52
CA ALA A 141 21.47 -13.04 -3.22
C ALA A 141 21.66 -14.55 -3.02
N PRO A 142 21.98 -15.33 -4.08
CA PRO A 142 22.22 -16.75 -3.90
C PRO A 142 23.26 -16.89 -2.79
N ALA A 143 22.89 -17.61 -1.73
CA ALA A 143 23.79 -17.85 -0.61
C ALA A 143 25.12 -18.30 -1.18
N SER A 144 26.20 -17.56 -0.89
CA SER A 144 27.54 -17.96 -1.31
C SER A 144 27.76 -19.36 -0.74
N ARG A 145 27.78 -20.36 -1.63
CA ARG A 145 28.05 -21.74 -1.28
C ARG A 145 29.36 -21.71 -0.48
N PRO A 146 29.37 -22.13 0.81
CA PRO A 146 30.59 -22.09 1.59
C PRO A 146 31.66 -22.88 0.83
N ALA A 147 32.82 -22.24 0.61
CA ALA A 147 33.95 -22.88 -0.01
C ALA A 147 34.22 -24.21 0.72
N ASN A 148 34.37 -25.28 -0.06
CA ASN A 148 34.71 -26.62 0.42
C ASN A 148 35.77 -26.53 1.54
N ASN A 149 35.35 -26.73 2.78
CA ASN A 149 36.24 -27.19 3.83
C ASN A 149 35.75 -28.56 4.25
N THR A 150 36.49 -29.56 3.81
CA THR A 150 36.34 -30.97 4.12
C THR A 150 36.40 -31.21 5.62
N LYS A 151 35.24 -31.23 6.29
CA LYS A 151 34.95 -32.09 7.45
C LYS A 151 33.46 -32.41 7.46
N THR A 152 33.08 -33.47 6.73
CA THR A 152 31.75 -34.06 6.78
C THR A 152 31.49 -34.63 8.18
N ALA A 153 30.48 -34.11 8.88
CA ALA A 153 29.87 -34.78 10.02
C ALA A 153 29.05 -35.99 9.54
N PRO A 154 29.09 -37.15 10.21
CA PRO A 154 28.69 -38.44 9.63
C PRO A 154 27.18 -38.71 9.54
N TRP A 155 26.30 -37.74 9.85
CA TRP A 155 24.87 -37.99 10.06
C TRP A 155 23.96 -37.59 8.89
N CYS A 156 24.49 -36.98 7.82
CA CYS A 156 23.70 -36.66 6.62
C CYS A 156 24.01 -37.67 5.50
N ARG A 157 23.37 -38.83 5.54
CA ARG A 157 23.08 -39.61 4.34
C ARG A 157 21.56 -39.79 4.26
N PRO A 158 20.89 -39.31 3.20
CA PRO A 158 19.56 -39.78 2.88
C PRO A 158 19.68 -41.25 2.45
N SER A 159 19.00 -42.14 3.16
CA SER A 159 18.77 -43.51 2.68
C SER A 159 17.85 -43.42 1.45
N ALA A 160 18.39 -43.71 0.28
CA ALA A 160 17.61 -43.98 -0.92
C ALA A 160 17.50 -45.50 -1.10
N SER A 161 16.27 -46.02 -1.14
CA SER A 161 15.95 -47.28 -1.80
C SER A 161 14.44 -47.38 -2.05
N TRP A 162 14.11 -47.33 -3.35
CA TRP A 162 12.95 -47.83 -4.11
C TRP A 162 11.53 -47.45 -3.67
#